data_AF-A0A450UN31-F1
#
_entry.id   AF-A0A450UN31-F1
#
_cell.length_a   1.000
_cell.length_b   1.000
_cell.length_c   1.000
_cell.angle_alpha   90.00
_cell.angle_beta   90.00
_cell.angle_gamma   90.00
#
_symmetry.space_group_name_H-M   'P 1'
#
loop_
_entity.id
_entity.type
_entity.pdbx_description
1 polymer ?
#
loop_
_entity_poly.entity_id
_entity_poly.type
_entity_poly.pdbx_seq_one_letter_code
_entity_poly.pdbx_strand_id
1 'polypeptide(L)' 'MGDRTQSTLWSLEHSKNDTGHGTQKPVEAMGRPMENNASPGQAVYEPFSGSGTSLIAAETCGRVCLALEIDPLYVD' A
#
# COMPACT_ATOMS: atom_id res chain seq x y z
N MET A 1 -11.95 -10.89 7.42
CA MET A 1 -13.20 -10.10 7.37
C MET A 1 -13.20 -9.25 8.63
N GLY A 2 -13.08 -7.92 8.49
CA GLY A 2 -12.80 -7.01 9.63
C GLY A 2 -13.89 -7.01 10.69
N ASP A 3 -13.49 -6.99 11.95
CA ASP A 3 -14.38 -6.75 13.09
C ASP A 3 -14.66 -5.24 13.22
N ARG A 4 -15.80 -4.89 13.83
CA ARG A 4 -16.30 -3.49 13.89
C ARG A 4 -15.58 -2.64 14.94
N THR A 5 -14.36 -3.02 15.32
CA THR A 5 -13.56 -2.35 16.37
C THR A 5 -12.63 -1.28 15.80
N GLN A 6 -12.54 -1.19 14.47
CA GLN A 6 -11.63 -0.26 13.78
C GLN A 6 -12.10 1.20 13.86
N SER A 7 -11.17 2.09 14.20
CA SER A 7 -11.35 3.56 14.19
C SER A 7 -11.17 4.13 12.78
N THR A 8 -11.83 5.25 12.48
CA THR A 8 -11.66 6.01 11.23
C THR A 8 -10.50 7.01 11.29
N LEU A 9 -9.94 7.29 12.47
CA LEU A 9 -8.76 8.14 12.65
C LEU A 9 -7.52 7.27 12.83
N TRP A 10 -6.56 7.39 11.91
CA TRP A 10 -5.29 6.65 11.96
C TRP A 10 -4.12 7.62 12.18
N SER A 11 -3.49 7.52 13.34
CA SER A 11 -2.23 8.23 13.62
C SER A 11 -1.07 7.42 13.05
N LEU A 12 -0.54 7.85 11.92
CA LEU A 12 0.61 7.24 11.25
C LEU A 12 1.76 8.24 11.22
N GLU A 13 2.95 7.80 11.62
CA GLU A 13 4.14 8.63 11.50
C GLU A 13 4.57 8.73 10.03
N HIS A 14 5.05 9.91 9.65
CA HIS A 14 5.60 10.12 8.31
C HIS A 14 7.05 9.60 8.29
N SER A 15 7.33 8.53 7.56
CA SER A 15 8.70 8.05 7.36
C SER A 15 9.45 8.98 6.40
N LYS A 16 10.63 9.47 6.79
CA LYS A 16 11.53 10.21 5.89
C LYS A 16 12.09 9.25 4.83
N ASN A 17 12.09 9.72 3.57
CA ASN A 17 12.54 8.99 2.39
C ASN A 17 14.04 8.66 2.39
N ASP A 18 14.39 7.40 2.11
CA ASP A 18 15.72 7.01 1.60
C ASP A 18 15.75 6.88 0.06
N THR A 19 14.60 6.98 -0.61
CA THR A 19 14.43 6.66 -2.05
C THR A 19 14.40 7.88 -2.98
N GLY A 20 14.34 9.10 -2.44
CA GLY A 20 14.31 10.34 -3.24
C GLY A 20 12.95 10.72 -3.87
N HIS A 21 11.88 9.93 -3.68
CA HIS A 21 10.56 10.23 -4.25
C HIS A 21 9.71 11.18 -3.38
N GLY A 22 9.28 12.33 -3.92
CA GLY A 22 8.69 13.43 -3.14
C GLY A 22 7.37 13.15 -2.40
N THR A 23 6.69 12.02 -2.64
CA THR A 23 5.34 11.72 -2.10
C THR A 23 5.13 10.26 -1.67
N GLN A 24 6.19 9.55 -1.24
CA GLN A 24 6.04 8.17 -0.75
C GLN A 24 5.09 8.10 0.45
N LYS A 25 4.05 7.26 0.34
CA LYS A 25 3.08 7.04 1.43
C LYS A 25 3.68 6.08 2.47
N PRO A 26 3.32 6.22 3.77
CA PRO A 26 3.63 5.19 4.76
C PRO A 26 3.00 3.85 4.34
N VAL A 27 3.78 2.77 4.39
CA VAL A 27 3.31 1.41 4.00
C VAL A 27 2.06 1.00 4.78
N GLU A 28 2.03 1.33 6.07
CA GLU A 28 0.90 1.02 6.94
C GLU A 28 -0.42 1.68 6.47
N ALA A 29 -0.34 2.86 5.84
CA ALA A 29 -1.52 3.53 5.29
C ALA A 29 -2.19 2.72 4.17
N MET A 30 -1.41 1.89 3.46
CA MET A 30 -1.91 1.01 2.41
C MET A 30 -2.25 -0.39 2.94
N GLY A 31 -1.54 -0.89 3.95
CA GLY A 31 -1.78 -2.22 4.53
C GLY A 31 -3.12 -2.34 5.27
N ARG A 32 -3.46 -1.37 6.12
CA ARG A 32 -4.71 -1.38 6.91
C ARG A 32 -5.99 -1.61 6.07
N PRO A 33 -6.24 -0.89 4.96
CA PRO A 33 -7.41 -1.16 4.13
C PRO A 33 -7.34 -2.52 3.42
N MET A 34 -6.17 -3.02 3.03
CA MET A 34 -6.04 -4.35 2.44
C MET A 34 -6.42 -5.45 3.43
N GLU A 35 -6.00 -5.33 4.68
CA GLU A 35 -6.32 -6.31 5.73
C GLU A 35 -7.81 -6.36 6.06
N ASN A 36 -8.45 -5.19 6.05
CA ASN A 36 -9.88 -5.08 6.34
C ASN A 36 -10.75 -5.63 5.20
N ASN A 37 -10.31 -5.55 3.95
CA ASN A 37 -11.16 -5.75 2.76
C ASN A 37 -10.76 -6.92 1.86
N ALA A 38 -9.60 -7.53 2.05
CA ALA A 38 -9.13 -8.68 1.26
C ALA A 38 -8.60 -9.78 2.18
N SER A 39 -8.80 -11.04 1.83
CA SER A 39 -8.16 -12.19 2.47
C SER A 39 -6.76 -12.44 1.89
N PRO A 40 -5.88 -13.15 2.60
CA PRO A 40 -4.60 -13.59 2.05
C PRO A 40 -4.77 -14.29 0.69
N GLY A 41 -3.88 -14.00 -0.26
CA GLY A 41 -3.90 -14.49 -1.64
C GLY A 41 -4.87 -13.76 -2.57
N GLN A 42 -5.77 -12.89 -2.07
CA GLN A 42 -6.64 -12.10 -2.94
C GLN A 42 -5.88 -10.97 -3.62
N ALA A 43 -6.34 -10.62 -4.82
CA ALA A 43 -5.77 -9.53 -5.60
C ALA A 43 -6.21 -8.15 -5.09
N VAL A 44 -5.28 -7.20 -5.13
CA VAL A 44 -5.48 -5.77 -4.90
C VAL A 44 -5.00 -5.04 -6.15
N TYR A 45 -5.81 -4.12 -6.67
CA TYR A 45 -5.48 -3.36 -7.87
C TYR A 45 -4.94 -1.98 -7.49
N GLU A 46 -3.79 -1.60 -8.05
CA GLU A 46 -3.13 -0.31 -7.83
C GLU A 46 -2.82 0.35 -9.19
N PRO A 47 -3.68 1.24 -9.71
CA PRO A 47 -3.48 1.85 -11.02
C PRO A 47 -2.44 2.99 -11.04
N PHE A 48 -1.91 3.42 -9.89
CA PHE A 48 -0.96 4.55 -9.78
C PHE A 48 0.17 4.20 -8.82
N SER A 49 1.00 3.21 -9.18
CA SER A 49 1.90 2.60 -8.20
C SER A 49 3.02 3.53 -7.73
N GLY A 50 3.45 4.51 -8.53
CA GLY A 50 4.50 5.46 -8.16
C GLY A 50 5.69 4.77 -7.52
N SER A 51 6.06 5.16 -6.30
CA SER A 51 7.15 4.56 -5.52
C SER A 51 6.90 3.13 -4.99
N GLY A 52 5.81 2.47 -5.40
CA GLY A 52 5.54 1.06 -5.06
C GLY A 52 5.06 0.80 -3.62
N THR A 53 4.58 1.80 -2.87
CA THR A 53 4.14 1.60 -1.47
C THR A 53 3.09 0.49 -1.34
N SER A 54 2.11 0.44 -2.26
CA SER A 54 1.06 -0.58 -2.25
C SER A 54 1.58 -1.98 -2.57
N LEU A 55 2.66 -2.10 -3.36
CA LEU A 55 3.31 -3.39 -3.64
C LEU A 55 3.92 -3.96 -2.36
N ILE A 56 4.69 -3.15 -1.63
CA ILE A 56 5.30 -3.54 -0.36
C ILE A 56 4.22 -3.92 0.67
N ALA A 57 3.15 -3.12 0.76
CA ALA A 57 2.05 -3.38 1.69
C ALA A 57 1.33 -4.70 1.34
N ALA A 58 1.04 -4.93 0.06
CA ALA A 58 0.39 -6.16 -0.38
C ALA A 58 1.24 -7.39 -0.07
N GLU A 59 2.54 -7.35 -0.35
CA GLU A 59 3.45 -8.45 -0.03
C GLU A 59 3.54 -8.72 1.47
N THR A 60 3.70 -7.66 2.28
CA THR A 60 3.73 -7.76 3.75
C THR A 60 2.45 -8.38 4.31
N CYS A 61 1.31 -8.03 3.72
CA CYS A 61 0.01 -8.57 4.12
C CYS A 61 -0.31 -9.91 3.41
N GLY A 62 0.52 -10.43 2.51
CA GLY A 62 0.24 -11.67 1.77
C GLY A 62 -0.94 -11.56 0.80
N ARG A 63 -1.10 -10.42 0.13
CA ARG A 63 -2.04 -10.17 -0.98
C ARG A 63 -1.26 -10.09 -2.29
N VAL A 64 -1.95 -10.28 -3.43
CA VAL A 64 -1.34 -10.12 -4.77
C VAL A 64 -1.62 -8.71 -5.26
N CYS A 65 -0.59 -7.90 -5.50
CA CYS A 65 -0.78 -6.56 -6.06
C CYS A 65 -0.73 -6.60 -7.60
N LEU A 66 -1.76 -6.08 -8.24
CA LEU A 66 -1.81 -5.83 -9.68
C LEU A 66 -1.59 -4.34 -9.90
N ALA A 67 -0.34 -3.96 -10.17
CA ALA A 67 0.08 -2.57 -10.23
C ALA A 67 0.27 -2.06 -11.68
N LEU A 68 -0.01 -0.77 -11.89
CA LEU A 68 0.32 -0.03 -13.10
C LEU A 68 0.98 1.29 -12.73
N GLU A 69 1.94 1.70 -13.55
CA GLU A 69 2.56 3.02 -13.52
C GLU A 69 2.85 3.45 -14.95
N ILE A 70 2.58 4.73 -15.24
CA ILE A 70 2.73 5.31 -16.57
C ILE A 70 4.12 5.89 -16.78
N ASP A 71 4.76 6.40 -15.73
CA ASP A 71 6.09 6.98 -15.80
C ASP A 71 7.16 5.87 -15.68
N PRO A 72 7.92 5.60 -16.76
CA PRO A 72 8.94 4.55 -16.76
C PRO A 72 10.02 4.75 -15.70
N LEU A 73 10.22 5.97 -15.19
CA LEU A 73 11.20 6.24 -14.13
C LEU A 73 10.89 5.48 -12.83
N TYR A 74 9.62 5.12 -12.61
CA TYR A 74 9.16 4.41 -11.42
C TYR A 74 8.88 2.92 -11.67
N VAL A 75 9.27 2.41 -12.85
CA VAL A 75 9.15 1.00 -13.24
C VAL A 75 10.56 0.45 -13.48
N ASP A 76 11.18 -0.06 -12.40
CA ASP A 76 12.48 -0.76 -12.42
C ASP A 76 12.28 -2.27 -12.11
#